data_AF-A0A634UB62-F1
#
_entry.id   AF-A0A634UB62-F1
#
_cell.length_a   1.000
_cell.length_b   1.000
_cell.length_c   1.000
_cell.angle_alpha   90.00
_cell.angle_beta   90.00
_cell.angle_gamma   90.00
#
_symmetry.space_group_name_H-M   'P 1'
#
loop_
_entity.id
_entity.type
_entity.pdbx_description
1 polymer ?
#
loop_
_entity_poly.entity_id
_entity_poly.type
_entity_poly.pdbx_seq_one_letter_code
_entity_poly.pdbx_strand_id
1 'polypeptide(L)'
;MTQIKHERSTQDLVRAAVSGWLGTALEFMDFQLYSLGAALVFHEIFFPEQSAAMALILAMGTYGAGYIARIIGAFVFGKMGDRIGRKKVLFITITMMGICTTLIGVLPTYAQIGIFAPVLLVTLRIIQGLGAGAEISGAGTMLAEYAPKGKRGIISSLVAMGTNCGTLSATAIWAVMFFALEREQLIAWGWRIPFLASVVVMIFAIWLRMNLKESPVFEKVSEGEKSPALTPA
;
A
#
# COMPACT_ATOMS: atom_id res chain seq x y z
N MET A 1 -31.66 -3.84 -30.92
CA MET A 1 -30.67 -2.97 -30.24
C MET A 1 -31.13 -2.76 -28.80
N THR A 2 -30.63 -3.56 -27.87
CA THR A 2 -30.96 -3.42 -26.44
C THR A 2 -29.68 -3.02 -25.74
N GLN A 3 -29.40 -1.71 -25.71
CA GLN A 3 -28.32 -1.14 -24.92
C GLN A 3 -28.69 -1.33 -23.45
N ILE A 4 -28.22 -2.42 -22.82
CA ILE A 4 -28.31 -2.59 -21.38
C ILE A 4 -27.38 -1.55 -20.76
N LYS A 5 -27.96 -0.40 -20.43
CA LYS A 5 -27.29 0.66 -19.67
C LYS A 5 -27.10 0.10 -18.28
N HIS A 6 -25.91 -0.44 -17.98
CA HIS A 6 -25.51 -0.80 -16.62
C HIS A 6 -25.38 0.49 -15.80
N GLU A 7 -26.51 1.10 -15.43
CA GLU A 7 -26.59 2.16 -14.42
C GLU A 7 -26.23 1.52 -13.08
N ARG A 8 -24.93 1.50 -12.78
CA ARG A 8 -24.43 0.97 -11.51
C ARG A 8 -25.00 1.81 -10.37
N SER A 9 -25.50 1.10 -9.35
CA SER A 9 -26.16 1.68 -8.18
C SER A 9 -25.18 2.52 -7.35
N THR A 10 -25.70 3.51 -6.62
CA THR A 10 -24.98 4.28 -5.60
C THR A 10 -24.21 3.37 -4.63
N GLN A 11 -24.69 2.17 -4.37
CA GLN A 11 -24.01 1.18 -3.53
C GLN A 11 -22.66 0.70 -4.11
N ASP A 12 -22.57 0.50 -5.43
CA ASP A 12 -21.32 0.08 -6.09
C ASP A 12 -20.30 1.22 -6.05
N LEU A 13 -20.75 2.47 -6.20
CA LEU A 13 -19.91 3.66 -6.04
C LEU A 13 -19.34 3.78 -4.62
N VAL A 14 -20.19 3.62 -3.59
CA VAL A 14 -19.76 3.68 -2.19
C VAL A 14 -18.76 2.58 -1.87
N ARG A 15 -18.98 1.35 -2.36
CA ARG A 15 -18.00 0.25 -2.19
C ARG A 15 -16.67 0.55 -2.88
N ALA A 16 -16.69 1.08 -4.10
CA ALA A 16 -15.48 1.53 -4.79
C ALA A 16 -14.76 2.62 -4.01
N ALA A 17 -15.49 3.63 -3.54
CA ALA A 17 -14.97 4.74 -2.75
C ALA A 17 -14.31 4.30 -1.44
N VAL A 18 -15.01 3.49 -0.65
CA VAL A 18 -14.48 2.94 0.61
C VAL A 18 -13.25 2.07 0.35
N SER A 19 -13.25 1.28 -0.73
CA SER A 19 -12.10 0.46 -1.10
C SER A 19 -10.88 1.28 -1.52
N GLY A 20 -11.07 2.32 -2.32
CA GLY A 20 -10.00 3.23 -2.69
C GLY A 20 -9.45 3.99 -1.50
N TRP A 21 -10.33 4.57 -0.67
CA TRP A 21 -9.94 5.29 0.55
C TRP A 21 -9.18 4.40 1.52
N LEU A 22 -9.69 3.21 1.85
CA LEU A 22 -9.01 2.28 2.73
C LEU A 22 -7.68 1.82 2.16
N GLY A 23 -7.63 1.39 0.89
CA GLY A 23 -6.37 0.95 0.28
C GLY A 23 -5.26 2.00 0.40
N THR A 24 -5.57 3.26 0.10
CA THR A 24 -4.62 4.37 0.26
C THR A 24 -4.32 4.68 1.72
N ALA A 25 -5.29 4.57 2.63
CA ALA A 25 -5.01 4.72 4.07
C ALA A 25 -4.01 3.67 4.57
N LEU A 26 -4.15 2.42 4.16
CA LEU A 26 -3.24 1.35 4.59
C LEU A 26 -1.84 1.53 4.01
N GLU A 27 -1.75 1.91 2.74
CA GLU A 27 -0.48 2.28 2.12
C GLU A 27 0.24 3.37 2.92
N PHE A 28 -0.42 4.49 3.19
CA PHE A 28 0.22 5.59 3.92
C PHE A 28 0.45 5.30 5.40
N MET A 29 -0.38 4.45 6.01
CA MET A 29 -0.11 3.95 7.35
C MET A 29 1.21 3.19 7.37
N ASP A 30 1.42 2.24 6.45
CA ASP A 30 2.66 1.45 6.39
C ASP A 30 3.90 2.32 6.10
N PHE A 31 3.78 3.29 5.17
CA PHE A 31 4.87 4.24 4.89
C PHE A 31 5.20 5.09 6.11
N GLN A 32 4.17 5.63 6.79
CA GLN A 32 4.37 6.48 7.94
C GLN A 32 4.87 5.70 9.15
N LEU A 33 4.43 4.45 9.35
CA LEU A 33 4.97 3.55 10.38
C LEU A 33 6.47 3.36 10.22
N TYR A 34 6.93 3.11 8.99
CA TYR A 34 8.36 3.02 8.71
C TYR A 34 9.08 4.35 8.91
N SER A 35 8.54 5.46 8.39
CA SER A 35 9.16 6.79 8.49
C SER A 35 9.42 7.17 9.95
N LEU A 36 8.40 7.03 10.80
CA LEU A 36 8.52 7.28 12.24
C LEU A 36 9.46 6.26 12.90
N GLY A 37 9.36 4.97 12.59
CA GLY A 37 10.29 3.97 13.10
C GLY A 37 11.74 4.26 12.75
N ALA A 38 12.00 4.71 11.53
CA ALA A 38 13.32 5.10 11.06
C ALA A 38 13.87 6.33 11.79
N ALA A 39 13.04 7.33 12.01
CA ALA A 39 13.41 8.53 12.77
C ALA A 39 13.63 8.25 14.26
N LEU A 40 12.86 7.32 14.84
CA LEU A 40 12.76 7.16 16.29
C LEU A 40 13.59 6.01 16.85
N VAL A 41 13.72 4.89 16.12
CA VAL A 41 14.30 3.65 16.68
C VAL A 41 15.22 2.88 15.72
N PHE A 42 15.01 2.88 14.40
CA PHE A 42 15.77 1.98 13.51
C PHE A 42 17.22 2.39 13.32
N HIS A 43 17.55 3.67 13.48
CA HIS A 43 18.94 4.13 13.42
C HIS A 43 19.81 3.41 14.48
N GLU A 44 19.28 3.20 15.69
CA GLU A 44 19.95 2.42 16.76
C GLU A 44 19.88 0.90 16.51
N ILE A 45 18.78 0.38 15.97
CA ILE A 45 18.54 -1.07 15.87
C ILE A 45 19.29 -1.71 14.67
N PHE A 46 19.34 -1.01 13.54
CA PHE A 46 19.82 -1.54 12.27
C PHE A 46 21.14 -0.92 11.81
N PHE A 47 21.53 0.25 12.34
CA PHE A 47 22.75 0.96 11.96
C PHE A 47 23.63 1.40 13.15
N PRO A 48 23.84 0.56 14.19
CA PRO A 48 24.50 0.97 15.43
C PRO A 48 26.00 1.28 15.30
N GLU A 49 26.68 0.77 14.26
CA GLU A 49 28.13 1.02 14.06
C GLU A 49 28.43 2.41 13.49
N GLN A 50 27.41 3.18 13.13
CA GLN A 50 27.56 4.48 12.52
C GLN A 50 27.40 5.60 13.54
N SER A 51 27.93 6.79 13.22
CA SER A 51 27.62 7.99 13.99
C SER A 51 26.10 8.23 13.99
N ALA A 52 25.55 8.79 15.07
CA ALA A 52 24.09 8.99 15.20
C ALA A 52 23.47 9.72 14.00
N ALA A 53 24.17 10.74 13.47
CA ALA A 53 23.75 11.45 12.26
C ALA A 53 23.71 10.54 11.03
N MET A 54 24.76 9.72 10.82
CA MET A 54 24.82 8.81 9.67
C MET A 54 23.82 7.66 9.78
N ALA A 55 23.63 7.12 10.99
CA ALA A 55 22.63 6.08 11.24
C ALA A 55 21.21 6.56 10.88
N LEU A 56 20.87 7.79 11.25
CA LEU A 56 19.60 8.42 10.87
C LEU A 56 19.51 8.63 9.35
N ILE A 57 20.58 9.13 8.71
CA ILE A 57 20.64 9.28 7.25
C ILE A 57 20.43 7.95 6.53
N LEU A 58 21.00 6.85 7.03
CA LEU A 58 20.84 5.52 6.42
C LEU A 58 19.44 4.94 6.63
N ALA A 59 18.85 5.14 7.81
CA ALA A 59 17.46 4.73 8.09
C ALA A 59 16.47 5.51 7.21
N MET A 60 16.63 6.84 7.11
CA MET A 60 15.87 7.70 6.19
C MET A 60 16.18 7.43 4.72
N GLY A 61 17.41 7.09 4.39
CA GLY A 61 17.84 6.71 3.04
C GLY A 61 17.15 5.43 2.59
N THR A 62 16.95 4.48 3.51
CA THR A 62 16.17 3.27 3.27
C THR A 62 14.69 3.59 3.02
N TYR A 63 14.14 4.57 3.73
CA TYR A 63 12.80 5.11 3.42
C TYR A 63 12.74 5.69 2.00
N GLY A 64 13.72 6.50 1.62
CA GLY A 64 13.87 7.11 0.30
C GLY A 64 14.04 6.09 -0.83
N ALA A 65 14.80 5.02 -0.61
CA ALA A 65 14.96 3.92 -1.56
C ALA A 65 13.62 3.27 -1.92
N GLY A 66 12.71 3.12 -0.94
CA GLY A 66 11.34 2.66 -1.18
C GLY A 66 10.54 3.59 -2.09
N TYR A 67 10.73 4.92 -1.99
CA TYR A 67 10.09 5.88 -2.91
C TYR A 67 10.65 5.82 -4.33
N ILE A 68 11.95 5.58 -4.49
CA ILE A 68 12.54 5.37 -5.82
C ILE A 68 11.96 4.10 -6.44
N ALA A 69 11.91 3.00 -5.67
CA ALA A 69 11.31 1.75 -6.11
C ALA A 69 9.84 1.92 -6.51
N ARG A 70 9.10 2.81 -5.85
CA ARG A 70 7.71 3.14 -6.18
C ARG A 70 7.52 3.67 -7.60
N ILE A 71 8.50 4.41 -8.14
CA ILE A 71 8.46 4.87 -9.54
C ILE A 71 8.49 3.66 -10.47
N ILE A 72 9.44 2.75 -10.25
CA ILE A 72 9.58 1.51 -11.03
C ILE A 72 8.31 0.67 -10.92
N GLY A 73 7.78 0.54 -9.70
CA GLY A 73 6.53 -0.13 -9.39
C GLY A 73 5.35 0.42 -10.18
N ALA A 74 5.22 1.75 -10.26
CA ALA A 74 4.15 2.41 -11.00
C ALA A 74 4.17 2.03 -12.49
N PHE A 75 5.35 1.96 -13.11
CA PHE A 75 5.49 1.52 -14.51
C PHE A 75 5.12 0.04 -14.68
N VAL A 76 5.66 -0.84 -13.82
CA VAL A 76 5.46 -2.30 -13.93
C VAL A 76 4.02 -2.69 -13.63
N PHE A 77 3.50 -2.31 -12.47
CA PHE A 77 2.16 -2.66 -12.03
C PHE A 77 1.09 -1.85 -12.76
N GLY A 78 1.38 -0.63 -13.20
CA GLY A 78 0.47 0.15 -14.06
C GLY A 78 0.20 -0.57 -15.39
N LYS A 79 1.27 -0.95 -16.11
CA LYS A 79 1.16 -1.70 -17.37
C LYS A 79 0.49 -3.06 -17.17
N MET A 80 0.79 -3.74 -16.06
CA MET A 80 0.13 -4.99 -15.71
C MET A 80 -1.36 -4.78 -15.45
N GLY A 81 -1.75 -3.68 -14.80
CA GLY A 81 -3.14 -3.34 -14.50
C GLY A 81 -3.99 -3.17 -15.76
N ASP A 82 -3.41 -2.57 -16.80
CA ASP A 82 -4.06 -2.42 -18.10
C ASP A 82 -4.15 -3.75 -18.88
N ARG A 83 -3.34 -4.77 -18.55
CA ARG A 83 -3.33 -6.07 -19.25
C ARG A 83 -4.16 -7.16 -18.57
N ILE A 84 -4.05 -7.31 -17.24
CA ILE A 84 -4.66 -8.44 -16.51
C ILE A 84 -5.84 -8.04 -15.63
N GLY A 85 -6.13 -6.73 -15.52
CA GLY A 85 -7.21 -6.17 -14.73
C GLY A 85 -6.71 -5.43 -13.50
N ARG A 86 -7.32 -4.27 -13.22
CA ARG A 86 -6.93 -3.37 -12.13
C ARG A 86 -7.16 -4.01 -10.76
N LYS A 87 -8.29 -4.71 -10.55
CA LYS A 87 -8.57 -5.40 -9.27
C LYS A 87 -7.47 -6.42 -8.93
N LYS A 88 -7.05 -7.23 -9.91
CA LYS A 88 -6.01 -8.25 -9.68
C LYS A 88 -4.68 -7.64 -9.30
N VAL A 89 -4.27 -6.57 -9.98
CA VAL A 89 -3.03 -5.88 -9.64
C VAL A 89 -3.10 -5.26 -8.26
N LEU A 90 -4.18 -4.58 -7.92
CA LEU A 90 -4.37 -3.99 -6.59
C LEU A 90 -4.37 -5.04 -5.46
N PHE A 91 -4.82 -6.26 -5.75
CA PHE A 91 -4.69 -7.38 -4.82
C PHE A 91 -3.23 -7.82 -4.64
N ILE A 92 -2.47 -7.94 -5.73
CA ILE A 92 -1.05 -8.34 -5.70
C ILE A 92 -0.24 -7.31 -4.93
N THR A 93 -0.41 -6.03 -5.24
CA THR A 93 0.36 -4.94 -4.63
C THR A 93 0.08 -4.78 -3.15
N ILE A 94 -1.18 -4.79 -2.73
CA ILE A 94 -1.54 -4.66 -1.30
C ILE A 94 -1.04 -5.85 -0.47
N THR A 95 -1.09 -7.07 -1.04
CA THR A 95 -0.60 -8.28 -0.37
C THR A 95 0.93 -8.25 -0.25
N MET A 96 1.62 -7.89 -1.34
CA MET A 96 3.08 -7.75 -1.34
C MET A 96 3.55 -6.72 -0.31
N MET A 97 2.87 -5.56 -0.25
CA MET A 97 3.18 -4.51 0.73
C MET A 97 2.97 -5.00 2.16
N GLY A 98 1.79 -5.56 2.46
CA GLY A 98 1.47 -6.02 3.82
C GLY A 98 2.38 -7.14 4.31
N ILE A 99 2.77 -8.07 3.42
CA ILE A 99 3.77 -9.10 3.74
C ILE A 99 5.11 -8.45 4.08
N CYS A 100 5.59 -7.52 3.27
CA CYS A 100 6.86 -6.84 3.54
C CYS A 100 6.82 -6.07 4.86
N THR A 101 5.75 -5.31 5.13
CA THR A 101 5.57 -4.58 6.39
C THR A 101 5.56 -5.54 7.58
N THR A 102 4.84 -6.65 7.49
CA THR A 102 4.80 -7.67 8.54
C THR A 102 6.17 -8.31 8.77
N LEU A 103 6.91 -8.59 7.69
CA LEU A 103 8.25 -9.17 7.76
C LEU A 103 9.27 -8.23 8.43
N ILE A 104 9.10 -6.91 8.32
CA ILE A 104 9.92 -5.94 9.07
C ILE A 104 9.79 -6.17 10.58
N GLY A 105 8.58 -6.48 11.06
CA GLY A 105 8.32 -6.75 12.49
C GLY A 105 9.03 -7.98 13.04
N VAL A 106 9.39 -8.96 12.18
CA VAL A 106 10.15 -10.16 12.59
C VAL A 106 11.63 -10.10 12.23
N LEU A 107 12.11 -9.00 11.63
CA LEU A 107 13.52 -8.91 11.26
C LEU A 107 14.44 -9.03 12.48
N PRO A 108 15.51 -9.84 12.42
CA PRO A 108 16.55 -9.81 13.43
C PRO A 108 17.28 -8.46 13.42
N THR A 109 17.81 -8.06 14.57
CA THR A 109 18.51 -6.79 14.75
C THR A 109 19.97 -6.89 14.31
N TYR A 110 20.66 -5.74 14.20
CA TYR A 110 22.08 -5.72 13.88
C TYR A 110 22.91 -6.51 14.90
N ALA A 111 22.55 -6.46 16.19
CA ALA A 111 23.22 -7.22 17.23
C ALA A 111 23.11 -8.75 17.04
N GLN A 112 22.11 -9.24 16.29
CA GLN A 112 21.87 -10.66 16.08
C GLN A 112 22.56 -11.20 14.82
N ILE A 113 22.55 -10.44 13.72
CA ILE A 113 23.04 -10.92 12.41
C ILE A 113 23.95 -9.92 11.67
N GLY A 114 24.37 -8.84 12.32
CA GLY A 114 25.24 -7.81 11.75
C GLY A 114 24.63 -7.11 10.53
N ILE A 115 25.48 -6.86 9.53
CA ILE A 115 25.16 -6.13 8.30
C ILE A 115 23.97 -6.71 7.50
N PHE A 116 23.64 -7.99 7.69
CA PHE A 116 22.49 -8.58 7.03
C PHE A 116 21.16 -7.99 7.50
N ALA A 117 21.07 -7.47 8.74
CA ALA A 117 19.85 -6.85 9.25
C ALA A 117 19.41 -5.61 8.42
N PRO A 118 20.26 -4.58 8.23
CA PRO A 118 19.90 -3.45 7.37
C PRO A 118 19.75 -3.83 5.88
N VAL A 119 20.50 -4.82 5.37
CA VAL A 119 20.33 -5.30 3.98
C VAL A 119 18.95 -5.90 3.75
N LEU A 120 18.47 -6.73 4.68
CA LEU A 120 17.12 -7.30 4.63
C LEU A 120 16.06 -6.20 4.77
N LEU A 121 16.26 -5.25 5.69
CA LEU A 121 15.38 -4.09 5.86
C LEU A 121 15.23 -3.29 4.54
N VAL A 122 16.35 -2.97 3.89
CA VAL A 122 16.36 -2.26 2.60
C VAL A 122 15.67 -3.07 1.52
N THR A 123 15.91 -4.38 1.47
CA THR A 123 15.30 -5.27 0.48
C THR A 123 13.78 -5.30 0.64
N LEU A 124 13.27 -5.50 1.86
CA LEU A 124 11.83 -5.44 2.14
C LEU A 124 11.24 -4.10 1.75
N ARG A 125 11.96 -2.99 2.00
CA ARG A 125 11.51 -1.65 1.63
C ARG A 125 11.47 -1.38 0.14
N ILE A 126 12.42 -1.91 -0.62
CA ILE A 126 12.39 -1.83 -2.08
C ILE A 126 11.20 -2.64 -2.62
N ILE A 127 10.99 -3.87 -2.15
CA ILE A 127 9.88 -4.72 -2.60
C ILE A 127 8.53 -4.07 -2.25
N GLN A 128 8.38 -3.57 -1.02
CA GLN A 128 7.20 -2.84 -0.58
C GLN A 128 6.96 -1.58 -1.44
N GLY A 129 8.02 -0.82 -1.73
CA GLY A 129 7.97 0.37 -2.57
C GLY A 129 7.45 0.08 -3.98
N LEU A 130 7.91 -1.02 -4.61
CA LEU A 130 7.41 -1.49 -5.90
C LEU A 130 5.88 -1.68 -5.87
N GLY A 131 5.33 -2.25 -4.79
CA GLY A 131 3.89 -2.49 -4.67
C GLY A 131 3.07 -1.21 -4.59
N ALA A 132 3.57 -0.22 -3.85
CA ALA A 132 2.89 1.04 -3.64
C ALA A 132 2.74 1.91 -4.92
N GLY A 133 3.54 1.62 -5.96
CA GLY A 133 3.57 2.44 -7.18
C GLY A 133 2.25 2.53 -7.94
N ALA A 134 1.40 1.50 -7.87
CA ALA A 134 0.16 1.44 -8.62
C ALA A 134 -1.12 1.60 -7.77
N GLU A 135 -1.02 1.68 -6.44
CA GLU A 135 -2.19 1.73 -5.56
C GLU A 135 -2.99 3.02 -5.73
N ILE A 136 -2.38 4.19 -5.48
CA ILE A 136 -3.08 5.49 -5.54
C ILE A 136 -3.62 5.77 -6.95
N SER A 137 -2.80 5.58 -7.97
CA SER A 137 -3.17 5.85 -9.36
C SER A 137 -4.26 4.88 -9.82
N GLY A 138 -4.12 3.59 -9.50
CA GLY A 138 -5.11 2.57 -9.81
C GLY A 138 -6.45 2.81 -9.14
N ALA A 139 -6.44 3.11 -7.82
CA ALA A 139 -7.64 3.42 -7.04
C ALA A 139 -8.33 4.72 -7.51
N GLY A 140 -7.55 5.76 -7.77
CA GLY A 140 -8.05 7.05 -8.24
C GLY A 140 -8.75 6.96 -9.60
N THR A 141 -8.15 6.24 -10.55
CA THR A 141 -8.77 5.98 -11.86
C THR A 141 -10.01 5.10 -11.72
N MET A 142 -9.94 4.04 -10.90
CA MET A 142 -11.11 3.18 -10.67
C MET A 142 -12.27 4.00 -10.12
N LEU A 143 -12.06 4.86 -9.11
CA LEU A 143 -13.11 5.76 -8.63
C LEU A 143 -13.63 6.72 -9.72
N ALA A 144 -12.73 7.30 -10.51
CA ALA A 144 -13.10 8.24 -11.56
C ALA A 144 -13.96 7.60 -12.66
N GLU A 145 -13.74 6.31 -12.93
CA GLU A 145 -14.53 5.50 -13.87
C GLU A 145 -15.90 5.13 -13.31
N TYR A 146 -16.01 4.92 -12.00
CA TYR A 146 -17.29 4.69 -11.32
C TYR A 146 -18.08 5.99 -11.11
N ALA A 147 -17.42 7.15 -11.06
CA ALA A 147 -18.03 8.43 -10.72
C ALA A 147 -18.98 8.98 -11.81
N PRO A 148 -20.14 9.55 -11.42
CA PRO A 148 -21.03 10.27 -12.35
C PRO A 148 -20.33 11.43 -13.05
N LYS A 149 -20.80 11.77 -14.27
CA LYS A 149 -20.31 12.94 -15.01
C LYS A 149 -20.41 14.20 -14.13
N GLY A 150 -19.33 15.00 -14.08
CA GLY A 150 -19.25 16.22 -13.28
C GLY A 150 -18.85 16.03 -11.81
N LYS A 151 -18.84 14.81 -11.26
CA LYS A 151 -18.49 14.54 -9.84
C LYS A 151 -17.18 13.79 -9.65
N ARG A 152 -16.42 13.55 -10.73
CA ARG A 152 -15.16 12.79 -10.71
C ARG A 152 -14.15 13.34 -9.71
N GLY A 153 -13.96 14.67 -9.65
CA GLY A 153 -13.00 15.28 -8.74
C GLY A 153 -13.31 15.05 -7.26
N ILE A 154 -14.58 15.28 -6.85
CA ILE A 154 -15.02 15.10 -5.45
C ILE A 154 -14.99 13.63 -5.04
N ILE A 155 -15.34 12.72 -5.96
CA ILE A 155 -15.32 11.29 -5.64
C ILE A 155 -13.88 10.81 -5.55
N SER A 156 -13.03 11.13 -6.52
CA SER A 156 -11.61 10.75 -6.49
C SER A 156 -10.84 11.38 -5.31
N SER A 157 -11.26 12.54 -4.78
CA SER A 157 -10.63 13.12 -3.57
C SER A 157 -10.82 12.26 -2.32
N LEU A 158 -11.80 11.36 -2.29
CA LEU A 158 -11.92 10.37 -1.22
C LEU A 158 -10.67 9.49 -1.11
N VAL A 159 -9.98 9.19 -2.22
CA VAL A 159 -8.69 8.47 -2.18
C VAL A 159 -7.63 9.29 -1.44
N ALA A 160 -7.56 10.59 -1.71
CA ALA A 160 -6.60 11.50 -1.07
C ALA A 160 -6.87 11.70 0.43
N MET A 161 -8.12 11.60 0.89
CA MET A 161 -8.39 11.57 2.33
C MET A 161 -7.76 10.34 3.00
N GLY A 162 -7.63 9.23 2.27
CA GLY A 162 -7.01 7.99 2.75
C GLY A 162 -5.58 8.25 3.23
N THR A 163 -4.80 9.03 2.48
CA THR A 163 -3.43 9.41 2.82
C THR A 163 -3.30 10.01 4.22
N ASN A 164 -4.17 10.97 4.55
CA ASN A 164 -4.15 11.64 5.85
C ASN A 164 -4.61 10.70 6.97
N CYS A 165 -5.66 9.90 6.72
CA CYS A 165 -6.13 8.91 7.69
C CYS A 165 -5.04 7.89 8.03
N GLY A 166 -4.36 7.35 7.02
CA GLY A 166 -3.24 6.42 7.20
C GLY A 166 -2.10 7.01 8.01
N THR A 167 -1.68 8.22 7.62
CA THR A 167 -0.60 8.96 8.31
C THR A 167 -0.96 9.23 9.77
N LEU A 168 -2.20 9.65 10.03
CA LEU A 168 -2.68 9.91 11.39
C LEU A 168 -2.76 8.63 12.22
N SER A 169 -3.25 7.52 11.65
CA SER A 169 -3.29 6.22 12.32
C SER A 169 -1.91 5.72 12.71
N ALA A 170 -0.93 5.78 11.80
CA ALA A 170 0.45 5.40 12.10
C ALA A 170 1.07 6.28 13.20
N THR A 171 0.80 7.58 13.15
CA THR A 171 1.27 8.53 14.17
C THR A 171 0.64 8.24 15.53
N ALA A 172 -0.67 7.93 15.57
CA ALA A 172 -1.36 7.54 16.77
C ALA A 172 -0.83 6.23 17.36
N ILE A 173 -0.54 5.23 16.52
CA ILE A 173 0.07 3.96 16.96
C ILE A 173 1.42 4.22 17.63
N TRP A 174 2.31 4.98 16.98
CA TRP A 174 3.60 5.35 17.58
C TRP A 174 3.42 6.15 18.87
N ALA A 175 2.51 7.13 18.90
CA ALA A 175 2.24 7.90 20.11
C ALA A 175 1.80 6.99 21.27
N VAL A 176 0.88 6.06 21.05
CA VAL A 176 0.45 5.09 22.06
C VAL A 176 1.63 4.27 22.59
N MET A 177 2.51 3.80 21.71
CA MET A 177 3.70 3.05 22.13
C MET A 177 4.66 3.89 22.97
N PHE A 178 4.88 5.15 22.59
CA PHE A 178 5.74 6.06 23.33
C PHE A 178 5.18 6.41 24.71
N PHE A 179 3.86 6.45 24.87
CA PHE A 179 3.24 6.65 26.19
C PHE A 179 3.14 5.37 27.01
N ALA A 180 3.05 4.20 26.37
CA ALA A 180 2.85 2.92 27.04
C ALA A 180 4.15 2.19 27.43
N LEU A 181 5.27 2.46 26.74
CA LEU A 181 6.53 1.74 26.91
C LEU A 181 7.67 2.69 27.26
N GLU A 182 8.58 2.22 28.10
CA GLU A 182 9.87 2.88 28.31
C GLU A 182 10.77 2.74 27.08
N ARG A 183 11.71 3.68 26.90
CA ARG A 183 12.61 3.73 25.73
C ARG A 183 13.35 2.41 25.50
N GLU A 184 13.84 1.79 26.58
CA GLU A 184 14.57 0.53 26.53
C GLU A 184 13.70 -0.62 26.00
N GLN A 185 12.44 -0.70 26.46
CA GLN A 185 11.46 -1.68 25.98
C GLN A 185 11.09 -1.43 24.52
N LEU A 186 10.94 -0.15 24.14
CA LEU A 186 10.61 0.25 22.78
C LEU A 186 11.68 -0.21 21.78
N ILE A 187 12.96 -0.03 22.12
CA ILE A 187 14.10 -0.45 21.28
C ILE A 187 14.30 -1.98 21.32
N ALA A 188 14.09 -2.61 22.48
CA ALA A 188 14.30 -4.05 22.62
C ALA A 188 13.29 -4.89 21.80
N TRP A 189 12.00 -4.56 21.89
CA TRP A 189 10.95 -5.36 21.26
C TRP A 189 9.72 -4.55 20.83
N GLY A 190 9.41 -3.44 21.50
CA GLY A 190 8.19 -2.67 21.29
C GLY A 190 8.02 -2.25 19.83
N TRP A 191 9.09 -1.79 19.19
CA TRP A 191 9.09 -1.37 17.79
C TRP A 191 8.52 -2.40 16.81
N ARG A 192 8.51 -3.70 17.15
CA ARG A 192 7.99 -4.77 16.29
C ARG A 192 6.46 -4.76 16.20
N ILE A 193 5.77 -4.29 17.24
CA ILE A 193 4.31 -4.40 17.39
C ILE A 193 3.55 -3.75 16.22
N PRO A 194 3.84 -2.51 15.79
CA PRO A 194 3.08 -1.87 14.70
C PRO A 194 3.20 -2.63 13.39
N PHE A 195 4.41 -3.11 13.10
CA PHE A 195 4.69 -3.85 11.87
C PHE A 195 4.01 -5.22 11.87
N LEU A 196 3.99 -5.92 13.01
CA LEU A 196 3.25 -7.18 13.14
C LEU A 196 1.74 -6.95 13.07
N ALA A 197 1.23 -5.87 13.68
CA ALA A 197 -0.18 -5.50 13.61
C ALA A 197 -0.65 -5.20 12.18
N SER A 198 0.26 -4.78 11.28
CA SER A 198 -0.06 -4.62 9.85
C SER A 198 -0.58 -5.91 9.19
N VAL A 199 -0.36 -7.10 9.75
CA VAL A 199 -0.96 -8.34 9.21
C VAL A 199 -2.48 -8.31 9.26
N VAL A 200 -3.05 -7.79 10.36
CA VAL A 200 -4.51 -7.69 10.55
C VAL A 200 -5.07 -6.70 9.54
N VAL A 201 -4.36 -5.58 9.39
CA VAL A 201 -4.69 -4.51 8.46
C VAL A 201 -4.64 -5.01 7.00
N MET A 202 -3.59 -5.75 6.63
CA MET A 202 -3.46 -6.39 5.33
C MET A 202 -4.60 -7.37 5.06
N ILE A 203 -4.94 -8.26 6.01
CA ILE A 203 -6.05 -9.22 5.86
C ILE A 203 -7.37 -8.49 5.63
N PHE A 204 -7.63 -7.42 6.39
CA PHE A 204 -8.82 -6.59 6.21
C PHE A 204 -8.85 -5.93 4.83
N ALA A 205 -7.71 -5.42 4.36
CA ALA A 205 -7.57 -4.84 3.02
C ALA A 205 -7.88 -5.84 1.91
N ILE A 206 -7.29 -7.02 2.02
CA ILE A 206 -7.46 -8.15 1.09
C ILE A 206 -8.93 -8.54 1.04
N TRP A 207 -9.57 -8.74 2.20
CA TRP A 207 -10.99 -9.07 2.29
C TRP A 207 -11.85 -8.02 1.59
N LEU A 208 -11.56 -6.74 1.78
CA LEU A 208 -12.31 -5.66 1.16
C LEU A 208 -12.09 -5.60 -0.36
N ARG A 209 -10.86 -5.86 -0.84
CA ARG A 209 -10.51 -5.98 -2.26
C ARG A 209 -11.21 -7.18 -2.92
N MET A 210 -11.34 -8.30 -2.24
CA MET A 210 -12.03 -9.50 -2.78
C MET A 210 -13.50 -9.21 -3.10
N ASN A 211 -14.16 -8.39 -2.27
CA ASN A 211 -15.56 -7.98 -2.42
C ASN A 211 -15.81 -6.87 -3.46
N LEU A 212 -14.76 -6.35 -4.11
CA LEU A 212 -14.87 -5.30 -5.13
C LEU A 212 -15.20 -5.88 -6.51
N LYS A 213 -16.07 -5.23 -7.28
CA LYS A 213 -16.27 -5.55 -8.70
C LYS A 213 -15.16 -4.93 -9.56
N GLU A 214 -14.89 -5.50 -10.74
CA GLU A 214 -13.88 -4.98 -11.65
C GLU A 214 -14.31 -3.62 -12.23
N SER A 215 -13.34 -2.86 -12.78
CA SER A 215 -13.66 -1.61 -13.47
C SER A 215 -14.67 -1.83 -14.61
N PRO A 216 -15.70 -0.98 -14.75
CA PRO A 216 -16.69 -1.10 -15.83
C PRO A 216 -16.08 -0.89 -17.23
N VAL A 217 -14.92 -0.25 -17.32
CA VAL A 217 -14.19 -0.13 -18.60
C VAL A 217 -13.52 -1.46 -18.93
N PHE A 218 -12.95 -2.13 -17.93
CA PHE A 218 -12.27 -3.41 -18.11
C PHE A 218 -13.24 -4.56 -18.39
N GLU A 219 -14.41 -4.57 -17.75
CA GLU A 219 -15.48 -5.53 -18.05
C GLU A 219 -15.95 -5.43 -19.50
N LYS A 220 -16.12 -4.21 -20.03
CA LYS A 220 -16.55 -4.00 -21.42
C LYS A 220 -15.52 -4.44 -22.46
N VAL A 221 -14.22 -4.27 -22.17
CA VAL A 221 -13.15 -4.76 -23.05
C VAL A 221 -13.08 -6.28 -23.02
N SER A 222 -13.19 -6.91 -21.85
CA SER A 222 -13.18 -8.37 -21.71
C SER A 222 -14.42 -9.04 -22.31
N GLU A 223 -15.60 -8.40 -22.29
CA GLU A 223 -16.81 -8.88 -22.97
C GLU A 223 -16.69 -8.72 -24.49
N GLY A 224 -16.04 -7.66 -24.98
CA GLY A 224 -15.77 -7.44 -26.41
C GLY A 224 -14.82 -8.48 -27.01
N GLU A 225 -13.79 -8.90 -26.27
CA GLU A 225 -12.87 -9.98 -26.70
C GLU A 225 -13.52 -11.37 -26.71
N LYS A 226 -14.67 -11.58 -26.04
CA LYS A 226 -15.41 -12.85 -26.04
C LYS A 226 -16.49 -12.95 -27.12
N SER A 227 -16.62 -11.97 -28.02
CA SER A 227 -17.53 -12.11 -29.16
C SER A 227 -16.93 -13.12 -30.16
N PRO A 228 -17.64 -14.20 -30.54
CA PRO A 228 -17.10 -15.25 -31.38
C PRO A 228 -16.78 -14.68 -32.77
N ALA A 229 -15.62 -15.06 -33.30
CA ALA A 229 -15.26 -14.84 -34.69
C ALA A 229 -16.46 -15.21 -35.58
N LEU A 230 -16.98 -14.20 -36.30
CA LEU A 230 -17.95 -14.42 -37.36
C LEU A 230 -17.33 -15.41 -38.35
N THR A 231 -17.88 -16.62 -38.41
CA THR A 231 -17.60 -17.59 -39.47
C THR A 231 -17.83 -16.91 -40.83
N PRO A 232 -16.83 -16.88 -41.73
CA PRO A 232 -17.07 -16.45 -43.10
C PRO A 232 -17.92 -17.50 -43.82
N ALA A 233 -18.89 -17.00 -44.59
CA ALA A 233 -19.81 -17.75 -45.45
C ALA A 233 -19.10 -18.40 -46.64
#